data_AF-A0A9I9E472-F1
#
_entry.id   AF-A0A9I9E472-F1
#
_cell.length_a   1.000
_cell.length_b   1.000
_cell.length_c   1.000
_cell.angle_alpha   90.00
_cell.angle_beta   90.00
_cell.angle_gamma   90.00
#
_symmetry.space_group_name_H-M   'P 1'
#
loop_
_entity.id
_entity.type
_entity.pdbx_description
1 polymer ?
#
loop_
_entity_poly.entity_id
_entity_poly.type
_entity_poly.pdbx_seq_one_letter_code
_entity_poly.pdbx_strand_id
1 'polypeptide(L)'
;MQYVFVDPSLISSGNTQESRIRNLCSRLMVSKPDQVVLAPFNPGGHWALLAINAYEDTVFYLDSLRTTSKATTRYCPLQVGSTTCGYYVMKYMREIVNRGSIVISDSIDTRKSYSQAELDEVRVELVEFLGSYM
;
A
#
# COMPACT_ATOMS: atom_id res chain seq x y z
N MET A 1 7.26 3.80 -15.83
CA MET A 1 6.76 3.75 -14.44
C MET A 1 7.71 2.97 -13.55
N GLN A 2 8.29 3.60 -12.54
CA GLN A 2 9.10 2.95 -11.50
C GLN A 2 8.36 2.95 -10.17
N TYR A 3 8.31 1.80 -9.50
CA TYR A 3 7.76 1.68 -8.16
C TYR A 3 8.87 1.53 -7.13
N VAL A 4 8.69 2.18 -5.98
CA VAL A 4 9.63 2.08 -4.87
C VAL A 4 8.90 1.87 -3.58
N PHE A 5 9.42 0.95 -2.78
CA PHE A 5 8.84 0.58 -1.51
C PHE A 5 9.54 1.35 -0.38
N VAL A 6 8.76 1.79 0.60
CA VAL A 6 9.27 2.29 1.88
C VAL A 6 9.21 1.16 2.88
N ASP A 7 10.27 1.00 3.67
CA ASP A 7 10.28 0.05 4.78
C ASP A 7 9.23 0.44 5.83
N PRO A 8 8.23 -0.42 6.11
CA PRO A 8 7.25 -0.18 7.16
C PRO A 8 7.83 0.13 8.52
N SER A 9 9.01 -0.43 8.85
CA SER A 9 9.66 -0.27 10.15
C SER A 9 9.99 1.19 10.46
N LEU A 10 10.13 2.03 9.42
CA LEU A 10 10.52 3.43 9.53
C LEU A 10 9.33 4.39 9.66
N ILE A 11 8.12 3.93 9.27
CA ILE A 11 6.92 4.78 9.14
C ILE A 11 5.72 4.26 9.93
N SER A 12 5.85 3.14 10.64
CA SER A 12 4.81 2.55 11.50
C SER A 12 4.86 3.08 12.94
N SER A 13 3.77 2.88 13.69
CA SER A 13 3.52 3.43 15.03
C SER A 13 4.55 3.09 16.11
N GLY A 14 5.46 2.14 15.87
CA GLY A 14 6.61 1.86 16.75
C GLY A 14 7.63 3.00 16.85
N ASN A 15 7.51 4.06 16.03
CA ASN A 15 8.38 5.23 16.05
C ASN A 15 7.63 6.51 16.47
N THR A 16 8.39 7.53 16.89
CA THR A 16 7.84 8.88 17.13
C THR A 16 7.23 9.47 15.86
N GLN A 17 6.29 10.41 16.01
CA GLN A 17 5.65 11.07 14.88
C GLN A 17 6.68 11.79 13.99
N GLU A 18 7.63 12.49 14.60
CA GLU A 18 8.66 13.26 13.91
C GLU A 18 9.57 12.36 13.08
N SER A 19 9.97 11.20 13.62
CA SER A 19 10.81 10.25 12.90
C SER A 19 10.10 9.66 11.69
N ARG A 20 8.81 9.31 11.83
CA ARG A 20 7.99 8.80 10.71
C ARG A 20 7.84 9.84 9.61
N ILE A 21 7.53 11.09 9.97
CA ILE A 21 7.41 12.19 9.02
C ILE A 21 8.74 12.42 8.30
N ARG A 22 9.84 12.51 9.06
CA ARG A 22 11.18 12.71 8.50
C ARG A 22 11.55 11.61 7.50
N ASN A 23 11.39 10.34 7.88
CA ASN A 23 11.73 9.20 7.02
C ASN A 23 10.94 9.21 5.72
N LEU A 24 9.62 9.48 5.79
CA LEU A 24 8.79 9.58 4.60
C LEU A 24 9.19 10.77 3.72
N CYS A 25 9.35 11.96 4.31
CA CYS A 25 9.77 13.16 3.58
C CYS A 25 11.13 12.97 2.90
N SER A 26 12.12 12.40 3.59
CA SER A 26 13.43 12.11 3.00
C SER A 26 13.31 11.20 1.78
N ARG A 27 12.39 10.24 1.76
CA ARG A 27 12.13 9.45 0.56
C ARG A 27 11.51 10.28 -0.54
N LEU A 28 10.51 11.11 -0.24
CA LEU A 28 9.80 11.92 -1.23
C LEU A 28 10.71 12.97 -1.90
N MET A 29 11.65 13.55 -1.15
CA MET A 29 12.59 14.56 -1.65
C MET A 29 13.53 14.06 -2.75
N VAL A 30 13.71 12.74 -2.86
CA VAL A 30 14.58 12.11 -3.88
C VAL A 30 13.75 11.29 -4.89
N SER A 31 12.44 11.50 -4.95
CA SER A 31 11.56 10.86 -5.94
C SER A 31 11.69 11.50 -7.32
N LYS A 32 11.54 10.69 -8.37
CA LYS A 32 11.62 11.12 -9.77
C LYS A 32 10.21 11.33 -10.37
N PRO A 33 10.07 12.08 -11.49
CA PRO A 33 8.77 12.32 -12.12
C PRO A 33 7.95 11.08 -12.50
N ASP A 34 8.61 9.99 -12.93
CA ASP A 34 7.95 8.74 -13.36
C ASP A 34 7.98 7.65 -12.25
N GLN A 35 7.84 8.09 -10.98
CA GLN A 35 8.00 7.23 -9.81
C GLN A 35 6.84 7.33 -8.83
N VAL A 36 6.29 6.17 -8.46
CA VAL A 36 5.30 6.04 -7.39
C VAL A 36 5.93 5.41 -6.17
N VAL A 37 5.77 6.06 -5.02
CA VAL A 37 6.20 5.57 -3.71
C VAL A 37 5.07 4.77 -3.07
N LEU A 38 5.32 3.49 -2.81
CA LEU A 38 4.44 2.58 -2.09
C LEU A 38 4.95 2.45 -0.66
N ALA A 39 4.18 2.96 0.30
CA ALA A 39 4.57 3.01 1.70
C ALA A 39 3.56 2.23 2.56
N PRO A 40 3.71 0.89 2.65
CA PRO A 40 2.94 0.08 3.59
C PRO A 40 3.32 0.46 5.02
N PHE A 41 2.33 0.66 5.89
CA PHE A 41 2.58 1.03 7.28
C PHE A 41 1.50 0.52 8.21
N ASN A 42 1.86 0.40 9.49
CA ASN A 42 0.96 0.00 10.56
C ASN A 42 0.71 1.19 11.50
N PRO A 43 -0.44 1.88 11.42
CA PRO A 43 -0.80 2.94 12.37
C PRO A 43 -1.08 2.44 13.79
N GLY A 44 -1.27 1.13 13.98
CA GLY A 44 -1.57 0.48 15.25
C GLY A 44 -2.57 -0.66 15.08
N GLY A 45 -2.10 -1.91 15.06
CA GLY A 45 -2.95 -3.11 14.96
C GLY A 45 -3.62 -3.33 13.60
N HIS A 46 -3.30 -2.51 12.59
CA HIS A 46 -3.91 -2.55 11.26
C HIS A 46 -2.87 -2.20 10.20
N TRP A 47 -2.96 -2.79 9.01
CA TRP A 47 -2.07 -2.49 7.89
C TRP A 47 -2.81 -1.64 6.86
N ALA A 48 -2.18 -0.54 6.44
CA ALA A 48 -2.67 0.34 5.39
C ALA A 48 -1.53 0.69 4.41
N LEU A 49 -1.89 1.24 3.25
CA LEU A 49 -0.93 1.61 2.20
C LEU A 49 -1.09 3.10 1.84
N LEU A 50 0.01 3.83 1.86
CA LEU A 50 0.13 5.11 1.16
C LEU A 50 0.73 4.84 -0.23
N ALA A 51 0.06 5.30 -1.27
CA ALA A 51 0.60 5.32 -2.63
C ALA A 51 0.72 6.78 -3.07
N ILE A 52 1.94 7.24 -3.30
CA ILE A 52 2.29 8.66 -3.42
C ILE A 52 2.98 8.89 -4.77
N ASN A 53 2.44 9.82 -5.55
CA ASN A 53 3.15 10.43 -6.66
C ASN A 53 3.52 11.86 -6.27
N ALA A 54 4.82 12.07 -5.99
CA ALA A 54 5.34 13.36 -5.55
C ALA A 54 5.35 14.41 -6.68
N TYR A 55 5.38 14.00 -7.95
CA TYR A 55 5.44 14.92 -9.08
C TYR A 55 4.07 15.48 -9.45
N GLU A 56 3.02 14.65 -9.38
CA GLU A 56 1.63 15.08 -9.58
C GLU A 56 0.97 15.61 -8.30
N ASP A 57 1.70 15.66 -7.17
CA ASP A 57 1.20 16.04 -5.85
C ASP A 57 -0.06 15.25 -5.43
N THR A 58 -0.04 13.94 -5.65
CA THR A 58 -1.15 13.04 -5.31
C THR A 58 -0.77 12.00 -4.28
N VAL A 59 -1.66 11.81 -3.30
CA VAL A 59 -1.53 10.80 -2.24
C VAL A 59 -2.82 10.01 -2.14
N PHE A 60 -2.70 8.69 -2.20
CA PHE A 60 -3.79 7.75 -1.99
C PHE A 60 -3.57 7.01 -0.68
N TYR A 61 -4.54 7.12 0.22
CA TYR A 61 -4.59 6.33 1.44
C TYR A 61 -5.55 5.16 1.24
N LEU A 62 -5.00 3.95 1.20
CA LEU A 62 -5.73 2.70 0.95
C LEU A 62 -5.85 1.94 2.27
N ASP A 63 -7.07 1.89 2.77
CA ASP A 63 -7.42 1.32 4.06
C ASP A 63 -8.60 0.36 3.91
N SER A 64 -8.30 -0.94 3.99
CA SER A 64 -9.29 -2.02 3.86
C SER A 64 -10.32 -2.07 4.99
N LEU A 65 -10.07 -1.43 6.14
CA LEU A 65 -11.02 -1.30 7.25
C LEU A 65 -11.78 0.03 7.22
N ARG A 66 -11.38 0.99 6.36
CA ARG A 66 -11.95 2.34 6.28
C ARG A 66 -12.02 3.03 7.65
N THR A 67 -10.94 2.91 8.42
CA THR A 67 -10.86 3.48 9.78
C THR A 67 -10.83 5.01 9.79
N THR A 68 -10.53 5.64 8.65
CA THR A 68 -10.44 7.09 8.54
C THR A 68 -11.58 7.68 7.73
N SER A 69 -12.26 8.69 8.28
CA SER A 69 -13.32 9.47 7.60
C SER A 69 -12.79 10.59 6.69
N LYS A 70 -11.50 10.56 6.32
CA LYS A 70 -10.88 11.64 5.53
C LYS A 70 -11.36 11.59 4.07
N ALA A 71 -11.69 12.75 3.51
CA ALA A 71 -12.13 12.93 2.12
C ALA A 71 -11.11 12.43 1.07
N THR A 72 -9.84 12.25 1.45
CA THR A 72 -8.77 11.68 0.61
C THR A 72 -8.71 10.14 0.62
N THR A 73 -9.52 9.48 1.45
CA THR A 73 -9.65 8.02 1.46
C THR A 73 -10.44 7.62 0.23
N ARG A 74 -9.77 7.22 -0.86
CA ARG A 74 -10.48 6.63 -1.99
C ARG A 74 -11.05 5.27 -1.56
N TYR A 75 -12.24 4.97 -2.05
CA TYR A 75 -12.84 3.65 -1.93
C TYR A 75 -11.81 2.61 -2.39
N CYS A 76 -11.47 1.64 -1.56
CA CYS A 76 -10.69 0.47 -1.92
C CYS A 76 -11.48 -0.78 -1.49
N PRO A 77 -11.14 -1.97 -2.00
CA PRO A 77 -11.70 -3.23 -1.56
C PRO A 77 -11.80 -3.33 -0.04
N LEU A 78 -13.02 -3.48 0.48
CA LEU A 78 -13.21 -3.63 1.91
C LEU A 78 -12.76 -5.02 2.34
N GLN A 79 -12.08 -5.14 3.47
CA GLN A 79 -11.75 -6.47 3.99
C GLN A 79 -12.96 -7.18 4.56
N VAL A 80 -13.00 -8.49 4.36
CA VAL A 80 -13.90 -9.39 5.08
C VAL A 80 -13.15 -9.91 6.30
N GLY A 81 -13.73 -9.73 7.49
CA GLY A 81 -13.10 -10.07 8.77
C GLY A 81 -12.08 -9.04 9.25
N SER A 82 -11.34 -9.36 10.32
CA SER A 82 -10.42 -8.42 11.00
C SER A 82 -8.93 -8.67 10.76
N THR A 83 -8.56 -9.79 10.12
CA THR A 83 -7.15 -10.27 10.11
C THR A 83 -6.47 -10.23 8.74
N THR A 84 -7.16 -9.77 7.70
CA THR A 84 -6.69 -9.85 6.32
C THR A 84 -6.03 -8.59 5.79
N CYS A 85 -5.94 -7.51 6.59
CA CYS A 85 -5.39 -6.21 6.19
C CYS A 85 -4.01 -6.28 5.52
N GLY A 86 -3.11 -7.14 6.01
CA GLY A 86 -1.79 -7.35 5.40
C GLY A 86 -1.88 -7.89 3.97
N TYR A 87 -2.73 -8.89 3.73
CA TYR A 87 -2.94 -9.46 2.40
C TYR A 87 -3.61 -8.46 1.44
N TYR A 88 -4.52 -7.62 1.95
CA TYR A 88 -5.09 -6.53 1.16
C TYR A 88 -4.02 -5.53 0.73
N VAL A 89 -3.15 -5.09 1.64
CA VAL A 89 -2.02 -4.21 1.31
C VAL A 89 -1.10 -4.83 0.26
N MET A 90 -0.77 -6.12 0.39
CA MET A 90 0.03 -6.82 -0.62
C MET A 90 -0.68 -6.91 -1.98
N LYS A 91 -1.99 -7.21 -2.00
CA LYS A 91 -2.78 -7.25 -3.23
C LYS A 91 -2.87 -5.87 -3.90
N TYR A 92 -3.06 -4.80 -3.13
CA TYR A 92 -3.03 -3.42 -3.66
C TYR A 92 -1.71 -3.12 -4.35
N MET A 93 -0.58 -3.42 -3.69
CA MET A 93 0.74 -3.20 -4.28
C MET A 93 0.92 -4.01 -5.57
N ARG A 94 0.51 -5.28 -5.58
CA ARG A 94 0.55 -6.14 -6.78
C ARG A 94 -0.26 -5.55 -7.93
N GLU A 95 -1.49 -5.11 -7.68
CA GLU A 95 -2.36 -4.54 -8.72
C GLU A 95 -1.84 -3.20 -9.27
N ILE A 96 -1.35 -2.31 -8.38
CA ILE A 96 -0.73 -1.04 -8.77
C ILE A 96 0.50 -1.31 -9.67
N VAL A 97 1.39 -2.19 -9.22
CA VAL A 97 2.61 -2.52 -9.98
C VAL A 97 2.27 -3.15 -11.33
N ASN A 98 1.38 -4.13 -11.37
CA ASN A 98 1.04 -4.88 -12.58
C ASN A 98 0.33 -4.02 -13.64
N ARG A 99 -0.51 -3.06 -13.24
CA ARG A 99 -1.16 -2.16 -14.20
C ARG A 99 -0.22 -1.11 -14.77
N GLY A 100 0.88 -0.80 -14.08
CA GLY A 100 1.88 0.14 -14.59
C GLY A 100 1.41 1.60 -14.68
N SER A 101 0.32 1.96 -14.01
CA SER A 101 -0.29 3.30 -14.10
C SER A 101 0.18 4.23 -12.98
N ILE A 102 0.42 5.48 -13.35
CA ILE A 102 0.66 6.57 -12.39
C ILE A 102 -0.63 6.95 -11.64
N VAL A 103 -1.77 6.73 -12.30
CA VAL A 103 -3.10 7.01 -11.76
C VAL A 103 -3.56 5.80 -10.96
N ILE A 104 -3.28 5.83 -9.66
CA ILE A 104 -3.60 4.75 -8.71
C ILE A 104 -5.11 4.44 -8.70
N SER A 105 -5.97 5.41 -9.03
CA SER A 105 -7.41 5.16 -9.12
C SER A 105 -7.84 4.25 -10.24
N ASP A 106 -7.06 4.20 -11.31
CA ASP A 106 -7.30 3.28 -12.40
C ASP A 106 -6.71 1.91 -12.06
N SER A 107 -6.08 1.77 -10.89
CA SER A 107 -5.31 0.58 -10.56
C SER A 107 -6.03 -0.42 -9.65
N ILE A 108 -7.04 0.02 -8.90
CA ILE A 108 -7.73 -0.80 -7.91
C ILE A 108 -9.23 -0.72 -8.16
N ASP A 109 -9.91 -1.86 -8.31
CA ASP A 109 -11.38 -1.86 -8.37
C ASP A 109 -11.95 -1.62 -6.98
N THR A 110 -12.58 -0.46 -6.82
CA THR A 110 -13.00 0.06 -5.53
C THR A 110 -14.35 -0.51 -5.06
N ARG A 111 -15.03 -1.27 -5.92
CA ARG A 111 -16.45 -1.65 -5.75
C ARG A 111 -16.68 -2.95 -5.01
N LYS A 112 -15.68 -3.85 -4.92
CA LYS A 112 -15.84 -5.18 -4.34
C LYS A 112 -14.66 -5.56 -3.47
N SER A 113 -14.95 -6.23 -2.36
CA SER A 113 -13.95 -6.95 -1.57
C SER A 113 -13.28 -8.04 -2.41
N TYR A 114 -11.99 -8.29 -2.16
CA TYR A 114 -11.32 -9.44 -2.75
C TYR A 114 -11.97 -10.74 -2.27
N SER A 115 -12.15 -11.67 -3.19
CA SER A 115 -12.48 -13.05 -2.89
C SER A 115 -11.28 -13.76 -2.26
N GLN A 116 -11.57 -14.90 -1.62
CA GLN A 116 -10.53 -15.75 -1.06
C GLN A 116 -9.51 -16.20 -2.12
N ALA A 117 -9.97 -16.56 -3.33
CA ALA A 117 -9.10 -16.94 -4.44
C ALA A 117 -8.16 -15.80 -4.87
N GLU A 118 -8.65 -14.56 -4.94
CA GLU A 118 -7.83 -13.39 -5.28
C GLU A 118 -6.76 -13.09 -4.22
N LEU A 119 -7.05 -13.35 -2.94
CA LEU A 119 -6.07 -13.25 -1.86
C LEU A 119 -5.08 -14.42 -1.90
N ASP A 120 -5.55 -15.62 -2.26
CA ASP A 120 -4.71 -16.82 -2.36
C ASP A 120 -3.68 -16.71 -3.49
N GLU A 121 -3.95 -15.97 -4.57
CA GLU A 121 -2.92 -15.62 -5.57
C GLU A 121 -1.67 -15.02 -4.92
N VAL A 122 -1.85 -14.05 -4.02
CA VAL A 122 -0.72 -13.36 -3.36
C VAL A 122 -0.05 -14.25 -2.33
N ARG A 123 -0.81 -15.16 -1.70
CA ARG A 123 -0.26 -16.15 -0.77
C ARG A 123 0.61 -17.16 -1.48
N VAL A 124 0.15 -17.66 -2.62
CA VAL A 124 0.91 -18.61 -3.45
C VAL A 124 2.19 -17.96 -3.95
N GLU A 125 2.11 -16.74 -4.50
CA GLU A 125 3.31 -16.01 -4.95
C GLU A 125 4.32 -15.79 -3.81
N LEU A 126 3.85 -15.47 -2.60
CA LEU A 126 4.73 -15.33 -1.44
C LEU A 126 5.39 -16.67 -1.06
N VAL A 127 4.63 -17.77 -1.06
CA VAL A 127 5.14 -19.11 -0.74
C VAL A 127 6.17 -19.56 -1.77
N GLU A 128 5.90 -19.36 -3.07
CA GLU A 128 6.83 -19.66 -4.15
C GLU A 128 8.12 -18.85 -4.03
N PHE A 129 8.01 -17.54 -3.76
CA PHE A 129 9.18 -16.69 -3.52
C PHE A 129 10.01 -17.18 -2.34
N LEU A 130 9.40 -17.45 -1.19
CA LEU A 130 10.10 -17.94 0.00
C LEU A 130 10.71 -19.33 -0.23
N GLY A 131 10.00 -20.21 -0.92
CA GLY A 131 10.47 -21.54 -1.28
C GLY A 131 11.70 -21.52 -2.19
N SER A 132 11.91 -20.45 -2.96
CA SER A 132 13.12 -20.28 -3.77
C SER A 132 14.41 -20.06 -2.96
N TYR A 133 14.29 -19.76 -1.66
CA TYR A 133 15.41 -19.57 -0.73
C TYR A 133 15.66 -20.76 0.20
N MET A 134 14.82 -21.80 0.12
CA MET A 134 14.92 -23.03 0.91
C MET A 134 15.62 -24.12 0.12
#